data_AF-A0A4R9QBC4-F1
#
_entry.id   AF-A0A4R9QBC4-F1
#
_cell.length_a   1.000
_cell.length_b   1.000
_cell.length_c   1.000
_cell.angle_alpha   90.00
_cell.angle_beta   90.00
_cell.angle_gamma   90.00
#
_symmetry.space_group_name_H-M   'P 1'
#
loop_
_entity.id
_entity.type
_entity.pdbx_description
1 polymer ?
#
loop_
_entity_poly.entity_id
_entity_poly.type
_entity_poly.pdbx_seq_one_letter_code
_entity_poly.pdbx_strand_id
1 'polypeptide(L)'
;MKSLWIALVAGTMLWTAGAADARPDTRTMTCTETQALFQGRHAAVLTTGPNTYDRFVSQFGNECDWPDVPMSVAATRDGPCRVYRCEEPVFDFPG
;
A
#
# COMPACT_ATOMS: atom_id res chain seq x y z
N MET A 1 24.53 29.08 50.78
CA MET A 1 24.73 28.78 49.35
C MET A 1 23.77 27.68 48.94
N LYS A 2 22.56 28.05 48.51
CA LYS A 2 21.49 27.10 48.15
C LYS A 2 20.62 27.74 47.06
N SER A 3 21.26 28.28 46.04
CA SER A 3 20.61 28.67 44.80
C SER A 3 20.24 27.39 44.07
N LEU A 4 19.06 26.86 44.37
CA LEU A 4 18.42 25.81 43.60
C LEU A 4 18.02 26.43 42.26
N TRP A 5 18.85 26.14 41.25
CA TRP A 5 18.62 26.45 39.86
C TRP A 5 17.33 25.77 39.43
N ILE A 6 16.26 26.55 39.32
CA ILE A 6 15.01 26.12 38.68
C ILE A 6 15.33 26.06 37.18
N ALA A 7 15.83 24.90 36.74
CA ALA A 7 15.99 24.60 35.33
C ALA A 7 14.60 24.42 34.72
N LEU A 8 14.15 25.43 34.00
CA LEU A 8 12.89 25.47 33.28
C LEU A 8 13.01 24.53 32.06
N VAL A 9 12.64 23.25 32.24
CA VAL A 9 12.58 22.28 31.15
C VAL A 9 11.31 22.57 30.34
N ALA A 10 11.40 23.52 29.40
CA ALA A 10 10.41 23.72 28.37
C ALA A 10 10.49 22.54 27.39
N GLY A 11 9.70 21.49 27.65
CA GLY A 11 9.57 20.35 26.75
C GLY A 11 8.85 20.78 25.47
N THR A 12 9.59 20.87 24.37
CA THR A 12 9.03 21.04 23.04
C THR A 12 8.32 19.74 22.63
N MET A 13 6.99 19.73 22.71
CA MET A 13 6.19 18.69 22.05
C MET A 13 6.32 18.89 20.53
N LEU A 14 7.19 18.10 19.88
CA LEU A 14 7.20 18.02 18.44
C LEU A 14 5.93 17.32 17.97
N TRP A 15 4.98 18.08 17.43
CA TRP A 15 3.90 17.52 16.64
C TRP A 15 4.49 17.03 15.31
N THR A 16 4.65 15.72 15.18
CA THR A 16 4.80 15.07 13.88
C THR A 16 3.47 15.22 13.14
N ALA A 17 3.37 16.22 12.26
CA ALA A 17 2.31 16.27 11.26
C ALA A 17 2.47 15.01 10.38
N GLY A 18 1.60 14.03 10.58
CA GLY A 18 1.53 12.87 9.70
C GLY A 18 1.18 13.37 8.31
N ALA A 19 2.13 13.28 7.38
CA ALA A 19 1.78 13.31 5.97
C ALA A 19 0.72 12.22 5.78
N ALA A 20 -0.49 12.59 5.34
CA ALA A 20 -1.46 11.60 4.88
C ALA A 20 -0.70 10.68 3.91
N ASP A 21 -0.54 9.40 4.25
CA ASP A 21 0.30 8.43 3.52
C ASP A 21 0.08 8.64 2.02
N ALA A 22 1.08 9.24 1.35
CA ALA A 22 0.97 9.52 -0.07
C ALA A 22 0.85 8.16 -0.76
N ARG A 23 -0.31 7.92 -1.38
CA ARG A 23 -0.65 6.65 -2.02
C ARG A 23 0.47 6.32 -3.03
N PRO A 24 1.19 5.20 -2.88
CA PRO A 24 2.28 4.90 -3.79
C PRO A 24 1.76 4.72 -5.22
N ASP A 25 2.42 5.35 -6.18
CA ASP A 25 2.08 5.28 -7.61
C ASP A 25 2.94 4.20 -8.29
N THR A 26 2.31 3.14 -8.80
CA THR A 26 3.01 2.02 -9.47
C THR A 26 3.71 2.43 -10.76
N ARG A 27 3.35 3.57 -11.35
CA ARG A 27 4.02 4.15 -12.53
C ARG A 27 5.37 4.76 -12.19
N THR A 28 5.64 5.02 -10.91
CA THR A 28 6.94 5.50 -10.43
C THR A 28 7.81 4.39 -9.87
N MET A 29 7.23 3.23 -9.55
CA MET A 29 7.91 2.06 -8.97
C MET A 29 8.35 1.06 -10.04
N THR A 30 9.49 0.43 -9.78
CA THR A 30 9.94 -0.76 -10.48
C THR A 30 9.10 -1.98 -10.10
N CYS A 31 9.16 -3.05 -10.91
CA CYS A 31 8.48 -4.31 -10.55
C CYS A 31 8.99 -4.85 -9.21
N THR A 32 10.29 -4.78 -8.95
CA THR A 32 10.91 -5.26 -7.71
C THR A 32 10.43 -4.48 -6.49
N GLU A 33 10.37 -3.15 -6.57
CA GLU A 33 9.85 -2.31 -5.48
C GLU A 33 8.38 -2.61 -5.20
N THR A 34 7.61 -2.82 -6.27
CA THR A 34 6.19 -3.18 -6.17
C THR A 34 6.00 -4.54 -5.49
N GLN A 35 6.81 -5.55 -5.84
CA GLN A 35 6.78 -6.86 -5.18
C GLN A 35 7.20 -6.78 -3.71
N ALA A 36 8.25 -6.03 -3.39
CA ALA A 36 8.72 -5.85 -2.02
C ALA A 36 7.65 -5.22 -1.12
N LEU A 37 6.86 -4.31 -1.68
CA LEU A 37 5.73 -3.69 -0.98
C LEU A 37 4.66 -4.72 -0.57
N PHE A 38 4.33 -5.67 -1.46
CA PHE A 38 3.37 -6.72 -1.13
C PHE A 38 3.91 -7.77 -0.17
N GLN A 39 5.21 -8.06 -0.20
CA GLN A 39 5.85 -8.96 0.78
C GLN A 39 5.73 -8.45 2.22
N GLY A 40 5.73 -7.13 2.43
CA GLY A 40 5.60 -6.53 3.76
C GLY A 40 4.16 -6.24 4.19
N ARG A 41 3.30 -5.81 3.27
CA ARG A 41 1.95 -5.30 3.60
C ARG A 41 0.80 -6.24 3.26
N HIS A 42 1.02 -7.27 2.46
CA HIS A 42 0.02 -8.20 1.90
C HIS A 42 -1.07 -7.55 1.03
N ALA A 43 -1.52 -6.33 1.32
CA ALA A 43 -2.38 -5.52 0.47
C ALA A 43 -1.97 -4.05 0.52
N ALA A 44 -2.15 -3.36 -0.60
CA ALA A 44 -1.94 -1.94 -0.68
C ALA A 44 -2.86 -1.28 -1.69
N VAL A 45 -3.26 -0.08 -1.33
CA VAL A 45 -4.13 0.81 -2.07
C VAL A 45 -3.19 1.70 -2.87
N LEU A 46 -3.09 1.46 -4.18
CA LEU A 46 -2.10 2.08 -5.08
C LEU A 46 -2.79 2.88 -6.19
N THR A 47 -2.04 3.78 -6.82
CA THR A 47 -2.47 4.51 -8.02
C THR A 47 -1.82 3.90 -9.26
N THR A 48 -2.61 3.69 -10.30
CA THR A 48 -2.20 3.11 -11.60
C THR A 48 -2.41 4.09 -12.77
N GLY A 49 -2.98 5.26 -12.50
CA GLY A 49 -3.48 6.24 -13.46
C GLY A 49 -3.95 7.52 -12.75
N PRO A 50 -4.23 8.61 -13.49
CA PRO A 50 -4.41 9.94 -12.92
C PRO A 50 -5.53 10.07 -11.89
N ASN A 51 -6.52 9.16 -11.89
CA ASN A 51 -7.62 9.12 -10.93
C ASN A 51 -8.00 7.68 -10.55
N THR A 52 -7.12 6.70 -10.76
CA THR A 52 -7.46 5.30 -10.45
C THR A 52 -6.98 4.91 -9.07
N TYR A 53 -7.84 4.15 -8.40
CA TYR A 53 -7.67 3.69 -7.06
C TYR A 53 -7.89 2.19 -7.02
N ASP A 54 -6.82 1.44 -7.20
CA ASP A 54 -6.86 -0.02 -7.14
C ASP A 54 -6.28 -0.51 -5.82
N ARG A 55 -6.92 -1.52 -5.23
CA ARG A 55 -6.35 -2.28 -4.11
C ARG A 55 -5.68 -3.52 -4.71
N PHE A 56 -4.38 -3.57 -4.57
CA PHE A 56 -3.59 -4.73 -4.94
C PHE A 56 -3.34 -5.61 -3.73
N VAL A 57 -3.26 -6.90 -3.97
CA VAL A 57 -3.11 -7.94 -2.96
C VAL A 57 -1.93 -8.86 -3.29
N SER A 58 -1.47 -9.57 -2.28
CA SER A 58 -0.53 -10.68 -2.41
C SER A 58 -1.15 -11.79 -3.25
N GLN A 59 -0.30 -12.55 -3.95
CA GLN A 59 -0.74 -13.79 -4.60
C GLN A 59 -1.26 -14.82 -3.58
N PHE A 60 -0.58 -14.88 -2.44
CA PHE A 60 -0.83 -15.85 -1.38
C PHE A 60 -1.25 -15.08 -0.14
N GLY A 61 -2.54 -15.19 0.20
CA GLY A 61 -3.13 -14.49 1.32
C GLY A 61 -4.65 -14.62 1.33
N ASN A 62 -5.28 -13.97 2.31
CA ASN A 62 -6.74 -13.99 2.52
C ASN A 62 -7.32 -12.57 2.38
N GLU A 63 -6.74 -11.77 1.49
CA GLU A 63 -7.13 -10.36 1.33
C GLU A 63 -8.35 -10.18 0.42
N CYS A 64 -8.71 -11.21 -0.35
CA CYS A 64 -9.92 -11.26 -1.17
C CYS A 64 -11.05 -11.93 -0.39
N ASP A 65 -12.21 -11.29 -0.37
CA ASP A 65 -13.44 -11.86 0.18
C ASP A 65 -14.10 -12.77 -0.86
N TRP A 66 -14.73 -13.86 -0.42
CA TRP A 66 -15.50 -14.71 -1.33
C TRP A 66 -16.66 -13.92 -1.96
N PRO A 67 -16.90 -13.99 -3.29
CA PRO A 67 -16.35 -14.96 -4.25
C PRO A 67 -15.08 -14.51 -4.97
N ASP A 68 -14.51 -13.35 -4.66
CA ASP A 68 -13.35 -12.79 -5.36
C ASP A 68 -12.10 -13.66 -5.21
N VAL A 69 -11.29 -13.69 -6.28
CA VAL A 69 -10.00 -14.37 -6.30
C VAL A 69 -8.89 -13.42 -6.76
N PRO A 70 -7.63 -13.63 -6.33
CA PRO A 70 -6.51 -12.80 -6.76
C PRO A 70 -6.19 -13.06 -8.24
N MET A 71 -6.53 -12.11 -9.11
CA MET A 71 -6.29 -12.13 -10.54
C MET A 71 -5.10 -11.26 -10.92
N SER A 72 -4.21 -11.80 -11.77
CA SER A 72 -3.00 -11.07 -12.17
C SER A 72 -3.30 -9.96 -13.18
N VAL A 73 -2.83 -8.76 -12.89
CA VAL A 73 -2.83 -7.62 -13.81
C VAL A 73 -1.40 -7.10 -14.01
N ALA A 74 -1.18 -6.34 -15.08
CA ALA A 74 0.14 -5.87 -15.47
C ALA A 74 0.23 -4.33 -15.50
N ALA A 75 0.93 -3.72 -14.53
CA ALA A 75 1.22 -2.28 -14.58
C ALA A 75 2.37 -1.86 -13.62
N THR A 76 3.57 -1.62 -14.16
CA THR A 76 4.67 -0.90 -13.47
C THR A 76 5.50 -0.07 -14.45
N ARG A 77 6.38 0.79 -13.93
CA ARG A 77 7.23 1.70 -14.73
C ARG A 77 8.07 0.98 -15.79
N ASP A 78 8.72 -0.12 -15.42
CA ASP A 78 9.75 -0.77 -16.25
C ASP A 78 9.19 -1.84 -17.19
N GLY A 79 7.86 -1.97 -17.26
CA GLY A 79 7.17 -2.96 -18.07
C GLY A 79 6.05 -3.68 -17.32
N PRO A 80 5.44 -4.70 -17.96
CA PRO A 80 4.41 -5.51 -17.33
C PRO A 80 5.00 -6.28 -16.13
N CYS A 81 4.54 -5.96 -14.93
CA CYS A 81 4.85 -6.69 -13.71
C CYS A 81 3.61 -7.44 -13.23
N ARG A 82 3.78 -8.68 -12.80
CA ARG A 82 2.67 -9.49 -12.30
C ARG A 82 2.28 -9.04 -10.90
N VAL A 83 1.19 -8.29 -10.79
CA VAL A 83 0.56 -7.89 -9.52
C VAL A 83 -0.85 -8.45 -9.48
N TYR A 84 -1.46 -8.56 -8.30
CA TYR A 84 -2.78 -9.20 -8.16
C TYR A 84 -3.82 -8.22 -7.63
N ARG A 85 -5.05 -8.34 -8.11
CA ARG A 85 -6.22 -7.63 -7.60
C ARG A 85 -7.33 -8.65 -7.36
N CYS A 86 -8.14 -8.42 -6.33
CA CYS A 86 -9.33 -9.23 -6.10
C CYS A 86 -10.35 -8.90 -7.19
N GLU A 87 -10.73 -9.92 -7.96
CA GLU A 87 -11.74 -9.81 -8.99
C GLU A 87 -12.68 -10.99 -8.87
N GLU A 88 -13.97 -10.74 -9.10
CA GLU A 88 -14.97 -11.80 -9.13
C GLU A 88 -14.61 -12.73 -10.29
N PRO A 89 -14.46 -14.04 -10.03
CA PRO A 89 -14.17 -15.00 -11.09
C PRO A 89 -15.32 -14.98 -12.09
N VAL A 90 -14.98 -14.81 -13.37
CA VAL A 90 -15.90 -15.02 -14.49
C VAL A 90 -16.24 -16.51 -14.58
N PHE A 91 -17.12 -16.97 -13.71
CA PHE A 91 -17.77 -18.26 -13.83
C PHE A 91 -18.98 -18.09 -14.76
N ASP A 92 -18.84 -18.56 -15.99
CA ASP A 92 -20.01 -18.99 -16.77
C ASP A 92 -20.52 -20.26 -16.08
N PHE A 93 -21.45 -20.12 -15.13
CA PHE A 93 -22.13 -21.27 -14.54
C PHE A 93 -23.11 -21.81 -15.60
N PRO A 94 -22.92 -23.02 -16.16
CA PRO A 94 -23.97 -23.65 -16.94
C PRO A 94 -25.12 -23.97 -15.98
N GLY A 95 -26.23 -23.24 -16.14
CA GLY A 95 -27.48 -23.47 -15.40
C GLY A 95 -28.18 -24.76 -15.78
#